data_AF-A0AAV5M5N7-F1
#
_entry.id   AF-A0AAV5M5N7-F1
#
_cell.length_a   1.000
_cell.length_b   1.000
_cell.length_c   1.000
_cell.angle_alpha   90.00
_cell.angle_beta   90.00
_cell.angle_gamma   90.00
#
_symmetry.space_group_name_H-M   'P 1'
#
loop_
_entity.id
_entity.type
_entity.pdbx_description
1 polymer ?
#
loop_
_entity_poly.entity_id
_entity_poly.type
_entity_poly.pdbx_seq_one_letter_code
_entity_poly.pdbx_strand_id
1 'polypeptide(L)'
;MDIGPCPKVHPLQLRREYEEAKAKGIDNYDREFADAIDRLIVECDRKFCRALKCLEDEDPKATIAILVSEVIQKSEVLELSKQNKEKLKEADQYGKVTLEAFGLVCY
;
A
#
# COMPACT_ATOMS: atom_id res chain seq x y z
N MET A 1 0.17 -0.04 -17.93
CA MET A 1 1.21 -0.39 -18.93
C MET A 1 0.51 -0.44 -20.27
N ASP A 2 0.65 0.61 -21.07
CA ASP A 2 0.15 0.62 -22.44
C ASP A 2 1.14 -0.20 -23.27
N ILE A 3 0.75 -1.37 -23.77
CA ILE A 3 1.66 -2.32 -24.43
C ILE A 3 1.97 -1.87 -25.88
N GLY A 4 1.51 -0.68 -26.28
CA GLY A 4 1.61 -0.20 -27.65
C GLY A 4 0.69 -1.00 -28.58
N PRO A 5 0.75 -0.72 -29.91
CA PRO A 5 -0.05 -1.44 -30.88
C PRO A 5 0.29 -2.94 -30.85
N CYS A 6 -0.72 -3.79 -30.74
CA CYS A 6 -0.54 -5.24 -30.76
C CYS A 6 0.25 -5.65 -32.03
N PRO A 7 1.40 -6.35 -31.90
CA PRO A 7 2.22 -6.75 -33.06
C PRO A 7 1.49 -7.76 -33.95
N LYS A 8 0.51 -8.47 -33.40
CA LYS A 8 -0.49 -9.20 -34.17
C LYS A 8 -1.57 -8.19 -34.56
N VAL A 9 -1.40 -7.62 -35.75
CA VAL A 9 -2.42 -6.77 -36.37
C VAL A 9 -3.76 -7.52 -36.27
N HIS A 10 -4.85 -6.84 -35.90
CA HIS A 10 -6.20 -7.41 -35.98
C HIS A 10 -6.95 -6.91 -37.25
N PRO A 11 -6.49 -7.19 -38.50
CA PRO A 11 -7.30 -6.99 -39.68
C PRO A 11 -8.62 -7.72 -39.54
N LEU A 12 -9.70 -7.10 -40.02
CA LEU A 12 -11.03 -7.70 -40.05
C LEU A 12 -11.06 -9.04 -40.81
N GLN A 13 -10.14 -9.24 -41.75
CA GLN A 13 -9.95 -10.51 -42.48
C GLN A 13 -9.47 -11.64 -41.55
N LEU A 14 -8.47 -11.37 -40.71
CA LEU A 14 -7.94 -12.33 -39.73
C LEU A 14 -8.97 -12.73 -38.67
N ARG A 15 -9.93 -11.84 -38.34
CA ARG A 15 -11.07 -12.21 -37.48
C ARG A 15 -11.98 -13.24 -38.13
N ARG A 16 -12.30 -13.07 -39.42
CA ARG A 16 -13.11 -14.02 -40.17
C ARG A 16 -12.40 -15.38 -40.28
N GLU A 17 -11.11 -15.36 -40.60
CA GLU A 17 -10.29 -16.57 -40.67
C GLU A 17 -10.21 -17.30 -39.32
N TYR A 18 -10.07 -16.55 -38.21
CA TYR A 18 -10.11 -17.09 -36.85
C TYR A 18 -11.46 -17.73 -36.53
N GLU A 19 -12.58 -17.07 -36.83
CA GLU A 19 -13.92 -17.61 -36.59
C GLU A 19 -14.19 -18.88 -37.42
N GLU A 20 -13.73 -18.92 -38.68
CA GLU A 20 -13.82 -20.11 -39.53
C GLU A 20 -12.95 -21.26 -39.03
N ALA A 21 -11.71 -20.99 -38.62
CA ALA A 21 -10.80 -22.00 -38.06
C ALA A 21 -11.32 -22.55 -36.72
N LYS A 22 -11.89 -21.68 -35.88
CA LYS A 22 -12.55 -22.05 -34.61
C LYS A 22 -13.78 -22.92 -34.85
N ALA A 23 -14.63 -22.57 -35.82
CA ALA A 23 -15.80 -23.36 -36.18
C ALA A 23 -15.44 -24.75 -36.73
N LYS A 24 -14.30 -24.85 -37.43
CA LYS A 24 -13.77 -26.12 -37.95
C LYS A 24 -12.99 -26.92 -36.89
N GLY A 25 -12.72 -26.35 -35.72
CA GLY A 25 -11.95 -27.00 -34.65
C GLY A 25 -10.51 -27.34 -35.02
N ILE A 26 -9.95 -26.66 -36.03
CA ILE A 26 -8.64 -26.99 -36.60
C ILE A 26 -7.51 -26.47 -35.70
N ASP A 27 -7.73 -25.32 -35.06
CA ASP A 27 -6.72 -24.62 -34.28
C ASP A 27 -7.13 -24.50 -32.81
N ASN A 28 -6.18 -24.72 -31.90
CA ASN A 28 -6.40 -24.68 -30.47
C ASN A 28 -5.99 -23.32 -29.85
N TYR A 29 -6.55 -22.24 -30.41
CA TYR A 29 -6.25 -20.88 -29.97
C TYR A 29 -6.52 -20.65 -28.47
N ASP A 30 -7.56 -21.30 -27.94
CA ASP A 30 -7.94 -21.15 -26.53
C ASP A 30 -6.85 -21.70 -25.58
N ARG A 31 -6.16 -22.78 -25.97
CA ARG A 31 -5.03 -23.34 -25.19
C ARG A 31 -3.79 -22.47 -25.28
N GLU A 32 -3.41 -22.02 -26.47
CA GLU A 32 -2.25 -21.14 -26.63
C GLU A 32 -2.45 -19.81 -25.89
N PHE A 33 -3.69 -19.31 -25.88
CA PHE A 33 -4.07 -18.12 -25.14
C PHE A 33 -3.99 -18.34 -23.63
N ALA A 34 -4.50 -19.47 -23.13
CA ALA A 34 -4.37 -19.84 -21.73
C ALA A 34 -2.89 -19.95 -21.31
N ASP A 35 -2.05 -20.61 -22.09
CA ASP A 35 -0.61 -20.74 -21.83
C ASP A 35 0.08 -19.34 -21.81
N ALA A 36 -0.36 -18.41 -22.65
CA ALA A 36 0.14 -17.04 -22.66
C ALA A 36 -0.29 -16.26 -21.41
N ILE A 37 -1.54 -16.42 -20.98
CA ILE A 37 -2.05 -15.83 -19.73
C ILE A 37 -1.26 -16.35 -18.53
N ASP A 38 -1.05 -17.66 -18.44
CA ASP A 38 -0.34 -18.28 -17.31
C ASP A 38 1.09 -17.74 -17.18
N ARG A 39 1.80 -17.57 -18.31
CA ARG A 39 3.13 -16.95 -18.32
C ARG A 39 3.10 -15.50 -17.83
N LEU A 40 2.09 -14.72 -18.23
CA LEU A 40 1.93 -13.34 -17.79
C LEU A 40 1.63 -13.25 -16.30
N ILE A 41 0.81 -14.16 -15.76
CA ILE A 41 0.52 -14.22 -14.31
C ILE A 41 1.82 -14.44 -13.53
N VAL A 42 2.63 -15.43 -13.91
CA VAL A 42 3.92 -15.71 -13.23
C VAL A 42 4.88 -14.52 -13.32
N GLU A 43 4.92 -13.82 -14.45
CA GLU A 43 5.76 -12.63 -14.59
C GLU A 43 5.29 -11.48 -13.71
N CYS A 44 3.97 -11.26 -13.64
CA CYS A 44 3.35 -10.29 -12.75
C CYS A 44 3.67 -10.61 -11.29
N ASP A 45 3.48 -11.85 -10.84
CA ASP A 45 3.79 -12.27 -9.47
C ASP A 45 5.25 -12.01 -9.12
N ARG A 46 6.17 -12.34 -10.04
CA ARG A 46 7.60 -12.04 -9.86
C ARG A 46 7.88 -10.55 -9.70
N LYS A 47 7.18 -9.69 -10.46
CA LYS A 47 7.30 -8.22 -10.35
C LYS A 47 6.69 -7.71 -9.05
N PHE A 48 5.54 -8.23 -8.63
CA PHE A 48 4.90 -7.89 -7.36
C PHE A 48 5.77 -8.28 -6.16
N CYS A 49 6.31 -9.51 -6.12
CA CYS A 49 7.19 -9.94 -5.04
C CYS A 49 8.45 -9.07 -4.94
N ARG A 50 9.02 -8.65 -6.08
CA ARG A 50 10.16 -7.71 -6.08
C ARG A 50 9.77 -6.35 -5.54
N ALA A 51 8.64 -5.80 -5.97
CA ALA A 51 8.17 -4.51 -5.48
C ALA A 51 7.88 -4.55 -3.97
N LEU A 52 7.23 -5.62 -3.48
CA LEU A 52 7.00 -5.84 -2.06
C LEU A 52 8.32 -5.91 -1.29
N LYS A 53 9.31 -6.65 -1.81
CA LYS A 53 10.63 -6.73 -1.18
C LYS A 53 11.35 -5.37 -1.17
N CYS A 54 11.29 -4.59 -2.25
CA CYS A 54 11.84 -3.23 -2.27
C CYS A 54 11.16 -2.33 -1.22
N LEU A 55 9.85 -2.46 -1.01
CA LEU A 55 9.12 -1.72 0.03
C LEU A 55 9.49 -2.16 1.45
N GLU A 56 9.82 -3.43 1.65
CA GLU A 56 10.32 -3.93 2.95
C GLU A 56 11.78 -3.52 3.21
N ASP A 57 12.62 -3.52 2.17
CA ASP A 57 14.04 -3.15 2.23
C ASP A 57 14.21 -1.61 2.36
N GLU A 58 13.31 -0.79 1.82
CA GLU A 58 13.22 0.64 2.15
C GLU A 58 12.65 0.80 3.56
N ASP A 59 13.52 0.79 4.57
CA ASP A 59 13.18 0.77 6.00
C ASP A 59 11.94 1.65 6.33
N PRO A 60 10.74 1.06 6.42
CA PRO A 60 9.52 1.84 6.59
C PRO A 60 9.55 2.57 7.92
N LYS A 61 10.33 2.10 8.91
CA LYS A 61 10.56 2.81 10.17
C LYS A 61 11.44 4.03 9.98
N ALA A 62 12.43 4.01 9.10
CA ALA A 62 13.25 5.19 8.79
C ALA A 62 12.42 6.24 8.05
N THR A 63 11.63 5.83 7.04
CA THR A 63 10.74 6.75 6.32
C THR A 63 9.66 7.35 7.23
N ILE A 64 9.05 6.53 8.09
CA ILE A 64 8.10 7.01 9.11
C ILE A 64 8.81 7.89 10.14
N ALA A 65 10.02 7.55 10.59
CA ALA A 65 10.77 8.36 11.56
C ALA A 65 11.18 9.72 10.98
N ILE A 66 11.51 9.81 9.69
CA ILE A 66 11.80 11.07 9.01
C ILE A 66 10.53 11.91 8.90
N LEU A 67 9.42 11.35 8.39
CA LEU A 67 8.12 12.04 8.32
C LEU A 67 7.64 12.52 9.70
N VAL A 68 7.73 11.66 10.72
CA VAL A 68 7.34 12.00 12.09
C VAL A 68 8.29 13.04 12.67
N SER A 69 9.59 12.99 12.41
CA SER A 69 10.56 14.01 12.86
C SER A 69 10.31 15.36 12.19
N GLU A 70 10.03 15.39 10.89
CA GLU A 70 9.65 16.61 10.16
C GLU A 70 8.38 17.24 10.74
N VAL A 71 7.40 16.41 11.12
CA VAL A 71 6.17 16.88 11.77
C VAL A 71 6.45 17.36 13.21
N ILE A 72 7.26 16.64 13.98
CA ILE A 72 7.62 17.01 15.36
C ILE A 72 8.45 18.30 15.40
N GLN A 73 9.28 18.57 14.40
CA GLN A 73 10.11 19.78 14.33
C GLN A 73 9.32 21.04 13.94
N LYS A 74 8.06 20.91 13.48
CA LYS A 74 7.22 22.09 13.24
C LYS A 74 6.95 22.81 14.56
N SER A 75 7.18 24.13 14.55
CA SER A 75 7.04 24.99 15.74
C SER A 75 5.67 24.86 16.41
N GLU A 76 4.61 24.71 15.63
CA GLU A 76 3.24 24.50 16.12
C GLU A 76 3.11 23.20 16.94
N VAL A 77 3.72 22.10 16.49
CA VAL A 77 3.67 20.80 17.18
C VAL A 77 4.49 20.83 18.47
N LEU A 78 5.62 21.54 18.49
CA LEU A 78 6.43 21.73 19.69
C LEU A 78 5.70 22.55 20.76
N GLU A 79 5.05 23.65 20.36
CA GLU A 79 4.26 24.47 21.28
C GLU A 79 3.04 23.72 21.81
N LEU A 80 2.31 23.00 20.96
CA LEU A 80 1.19 22.16 21.38
C LEU A 80 1.64 21.03 22.33
N SER A 81 2.80 20.41 22.07
CA SER A 81 3.39 19.40 22.95
C SER A 81 3.74 19.98 24.33
N LYS A 82 4.24 21.22 24.38
CA LYS A 82 4.52 21.94 25.63
C LYS A 82 3.24 22.23 26.41
N GLN A 83 2.21 22.76 25.75
CA GLN A 83 0.91 23.04 26.36
C GLN A 83 0.25 21.76 26.89
N ASN A 84 0.33 20.65 26.15
CA ASN A 84 -0.20 19.36 26.60
C ASN A 84 0.52 18.83 27.84
N LYS A 85 1.85 19.01 27.94
CA LYS A 85 2.62 18.62 29.13
C LYS A 85 2.24 19.45 30.36
N GLU A 86 1.98 20.75 30.18
CA GLU A 86 1.52 21.62 31.28
C GLU A 86 0.13 21.20 31.75
N LYS A 87 -0.81 20.99 30.82
CA LYS A 87 -2.16 20.50 31.15
C LYS A 87 -2.17 19.11 31.80
N LEU A 88 -1.27 18.22 31.39
CA LEU A 88 -1.12 16.91 32.05
C LEU A 88 -0.65 17.06 33.50
N LYS A 89 0.29 17.96 33.78
CA LYS A 89 0.72 18.24 35.16
C LYS A 89 -0.42 18.84 35.99
N GLU A 90 -1.20 19.75 35.41
CA GLU A 90 -2.38 20.30 36.08
C GLU A 90 -3.42 19.23 36.38
N ALA A 91 -3.68 18.32 35.43
CA ALA A 91 -4.59 17.19 35.61
C ALA A 91 -4.09 16.21 36.67
N ASP A 92 -2.79 15.90 36.69
CA ASP A 92 -2.18 15.05 37.73
C ASP A 92 -2.25 15.71 39.11
N GLN A 93 -2.02 17.03 39.19
CA GLN A 93 -2.13 17.80 40.43
C GLN A 93 -3.59 17.81 40.92
N TYR A 94 -4.55 18.06 40.03
CA TYR A 94 -5.98 18.02 40.34
C TYR A 94 -6.42 16.61 40.77
N GLY A 95 -5.93 15.57 40.11
CA GLY A 95 -6.16 14.17 40.46
C GLY A 95 -5.65 13.84 41.86
N LYS A 96 -4.45 14.32 42.23
CA LYS A 96 -3.93 14.16 43.61
C LYS A 96 -4.78 14.90 44.63
N VAL A 97 -5.10 16.17 44.38
CA VAL A 97 -5.91 16.99 45.30
C VAL A 97 -7.32 16.41 45.48
N THR A 98 -7.93 15.91 44.41
CA THR A 98 -9.24 15.26 44.50
C THR A 98 -9.17 13.95 45.28
N LEU A 99 -8.18 13.09 45.02
CA LEU A 99 -8.01 11.86 45.78
C LEU A 99 -7.70 12.11 47.26
N GLU A 100 -6.93 13.15 47.59
CA GLU A 100 -6.70 13.62 48.96
C GLU A 100 -7.99 14.14 49.62
N ALA A 101 -8.78 14.94 48.91
CA ALA A 101 -10.07 15.46 49.40
C ALA A 101 -11.12 14.36 49.66
N PHE A 102 -11.08 13.27 48.89
CA PHE A 102 -11.91 12.09 49.12
C PHE A 102 -11.31 11.09 50.12
N GLY A 103 -10.13 11.39 50.70
CA GLY A 103 -9.47 10.53 51.69
C GLY A 103 -8.95 9.20 51.13
N LEU A 104 -8.74 9.12 49.82
CA LEU A 104 -8.33 7.90 49.09
C LEU A 104 -6.81 7.76 48.95
N VAL A 105 -6.02 8.78 49.31
CA VAL A 105 -4.55 8.72 49.37
C VAL A 105 -4.12 8.73 50.84
N CYS A 106 -3.79 7.56 51.38
CA CYS A 106 -3.04 7.43 52.62
C CYS A 106 -1.54 7.30 52.27
N TYR A 107 -0.70 8.12 52.89
CA TYR A 107 0.77 8.09 52.76
C TYR A 107 1.38 6.73 53.10
#